data_AF-A0A3B1AIP0-F1
#
_entry.id   AF-A0A3B1AIP0-F1
#
_cell.length_a   1.000
_cell.length_b   1.000
_cell.length_c   1.000
_cell.angle_alpha   90.00
_cell.angle_beta   90.00
_cell.angle_gamma   90.00
#
_symmetry.space_group_name_H-M   'P 1'
#
loop_
_entity.id
_entity.type
_entity.pdbx_description
1 polymer ?
#
loop_
_entity_poly.entity_id
_entity_poly.type
_entity_poly.pdbx_seq_one_letter_code
_entity_poly.pdbx_strand_id
1 'polypeptide(L)'
;MTGTENAEKLEKGLYKFSVRALISQNRPTPHDEASIAFITLLQTLTQAGWQPALPYGAPRLSGEQAFKYYLEAGTYATLPVDYAPTLEEWMRIKSGSWRFYAGDLFMNIAVRRSGSQVVNEPGAYLLSFSLYGKEERGRKQVRPSERDQWRTLWVDEVKKLKRTRYAIEEKLTRQGYTIDTDYVEPIVHPADPVEP
;
A
#
# COMPACT_ATOMS: atom_id res chain seq x y z
N MET A 1 5.63 -7.15 18.96
CA MET A 1 6.33 -6.11 18.18
C MET A 1 7.71 -6.64 17.84
N THR A 2 8.19 -6.46 16.61
CA THR A 2 9.56 -6.87 16.21
C THR A 2 10.19 -5.77 15.36
N GLY A 3 11.36 -5.29 15.76
CA GLY A 3 12.19 -4.39 14.96
C GLY A 3 13.37 -5.15 14.36
N THR A 4 13.76 -4.81 13.14
CA THR A 4 15.03 -5.27 12.58
C THR A 4 15.79 -4.05 12.10
N GLU A 5 16.93 -3.83 12.72
CA GLU A 5 17.87 -2.79 12.38
C GLU A 5 19.04 -3.42 11.64
N ASN A 6 19.62 -2.69 10.67
CA ASN A 6 20.90 -3.09 10.11
C ASN A 6 21.99 -2.36 10.90
N ALA A 7 22.55 -3.03 11.90
CA ALA A 7 23.57 -2.46 12.79
C ALA A 7 24.83 -1.97 12.04
N GLU A 8 25.09 -2.49 10.83
CA GLU A 8 26.21 -2.07 9.99
C GLU A 8 25.89 -0.87 9.09
N LYS A 9 24.63 -0.43 9.03
CA LYS A 9 24.14 0.62 8.12
C LYS A 9 23.13 1.56 8.81
N LEU A 10 23.37 1.89 10.08
CA LEU A 10 22.51 2.75 10.91
C LEU A 10 22.28 4.14 10.26
N GLU A 11 23.29 4.65 9.56
CA GLU A 11 23.25 5.92 8.83
C GLU A 11 22.21 5.94 7.70
N LYS A 12 21.72 4.77 7.27
CA LYS A 12 20.75 4.65 6.18
C LYS A 12 19.30 4.70 6.65
N GLY A 13 19.07 4.98 7.93
CA GLY A 13 17.76 5.15 8.53
C GLY A 13 17.02 3.84 8.75
N LEU A 14 15.70 3.93 8.95
CA LEU A 14 14.87 2.79 9.34
C LEU A 14 14.83 1.70 8.25
N TYR A 15 15.47 0.56 8.51
CA TYR A 15 15.39 -0.61 7.63
C TYR A 15 13.99 -1.22 7.62
N LYS A 16 13.50 -1.72 8.76
CA LYS A 16 12.13 -2.21 8.88
C LYS A 16 11.67 -2.30 10.33
N PHE A 17 10.51 -1.72 10.60
CA PHE A 17 9.77 -1.91 11.84
C PHE A 17 8.47 -2.65 11.56
N SER A 18 8.12 -3.65 12.38
CA SER A 18 6.91 -4.45 12.18
C SER A 18 6.07 -4.62 13.45
N VAL A 19 4.78 -4.32 13.31
CA VAL A 19 3.78 -4.50 14.37
C VAL A 19 2.72 -5.46 13.85
N ARG A 20 2.32 -6.40 14.70
CA ARG A 20 1.14 -7.24 14.49
C ARG A 20 0.17 -6.93 15.61
N ALA A 21 -1.07 -6.64 15.24
CA ALA A 21 -2.13 -6.29 16.16
C ALA A 21 -3.43 -6.96 15.71
N LEU A 22 -4.34 -7.13 16.66
CA LEU A 22 -5.71 -7.49 16.35
C LEU A 22 -6.48 -6.21 16.12
N ILE A 23 -7.53 -6.28 15.32
CA ILE A 23 -8.36 -5.10 15.05
C ILE A 23 -9.22 -4.70 16.25
N SER A 24 -9.61 -5.67 17.08
CA SER A 24 -10.41 -5.47 18.29
C SER A 24 -9.95 -6.45 19.38
N GLN A 25 -10.21 -6.07 20.63
CA GLN A 25 -10.01 -6.92 21.80
C GLN A 25 -11.09 -8.02 21.88
N ASN A 26 -12.28 -7.77 21.32
CA ASN A 26 -13.37 -8.73 21.25
C ASN A 26 -13.04 -9.86 20.28
N ARG A 27 -13.19 -11.11 20.73
CA ARG A 27 -13.01 -12.29 19.87
C ARG A 27 -14.16 -13.27 20.01
N PRO A 28 -14.79 -13.68 18.90
CA PRO A 28 -14.64 -13.15 17.53
C PRO A 28 -15.25 -11.73 17.37
N THR A 29 -14.78 -10.93 16.41
CA THR A 29 -15.19 -9.53 16.19
C THR A 29 -16.28 -9.43 15.11
N PRO A 30 -17.38 -8.69 15.34
CA PRO A 30 -18.35 -8.34 14.29
C PRO A 30 -17.66 -7.67 13.08
N HIS A 31 -18.11 -8.01 11.86
CA HIS A 31 -17.44 -7.58 10.64
C HIS A 31 -17.56 -6.06 10.39
N ASP A 32 -18.66 -5.45 10.82
CA ASP A 32 -18.91 -4.02 10.80
C ASP A 32 -18.01 -3.27 11.80
N GLU A 33 -17.90 -3.76 13.04
CA GLU A 33 -16.99 -3.20 14.05
C GLU A 33 -15.54 -3.21 13.53
N ALA A 34 -15.11 -4.32 12.93
CA ALA A 34 -13.79 -4.44 12.32
C ALA A 34 -13.58 -3.45 11.16
N SER A 35 -14.58 -3.31 10.28
CA SER A 35 -14.53 -2.36 9.16
C SER A 35 -14.41 -0.92 9.65
N ILE A 36 -15.27 -0.52 10.59
CA ILE A 36 -15.29 0.84 11.17
C ILE A 36 -13.95 1.15 11.84
N ALA A 37 -13.44 0.23 12.67
CA ALA A 37 -12.15 0.40 13.34
C ALA A 37 -11.01 0.56 12.32
N PHE A 38 -11.02 -0.22 11.23
CA PHE A 38 -10.01 -0.12 10.19
C PHE A 38 -10.07 1.20 9.42
N ILE A 39 -11.26 1.60 8.98
CA ILE A 39 -11.46 2.83 8.21
C ILE A 39 -11.07 4.04 9.07
N THR A 40 -11.42 4.03 10.36
CA THR A 40 -11.02 5.08 11.32
C THR A 40 -9.50 5.19 11.42
N LEU A 41 -8.78 4.07 11.42
CA LEU A 41 -7.31 4.06 11.38
C LEU A 41 -6.76 4.70 10.10
N LEU A 42 -7.31 4.38 8.92
CA LEU A 42 -6.88 5.00 7.65
C LEU A 42 -7.14 6.51 7.65
N GLN A 43 -8.30 6.94 8.16
CA GLN A 43 -8.65 8.35 8.29
C GLN A 43 -7.71 9.09 9.26
N THR A 44 -7.37 8.46 10.39
CA THR A 44 -6.43 9.03 11.36
C THR A 44 -5.05 9.26 10.72
N LEU A 45 -4.57 8.30 9.92
CA LEU A 45 -3.29 8.43 9.22
C LEU A 45 -3.32 9.55 8.17
N THR A 46 -4.37 9.61 7.36
CA THR A 46 -4.51 10.67 6.34
C THR A 46 -4.61 12.05 6.97
N GLN A 47 -5.34 12.22 8.07
CA GLN A 47 -5.39 13.46 8.86
C GLN A 47 -4.03 13.83 9.46
N ALA A 48 -3.20 12.84 9.79
CA ALA A 48 -1.82 13.05 10.25
C ALA A 48 -0.83 13.35 9.11
N GLY A 49 -1.30 13.51 7.87
CA GLY A 49 -0.49 13.88 6.72
C GLY A 49 0.09 12.69 5.93
N TRP A 50 -0.32 11.45 6.22
CA TRP A 50 0.05 10.32 5.39
C TRP A 50 -0.69 10.33 4.06
N GLN A 51 0.03 10.11 2.97
CA GLN A 51 -0.50 10.13 1.60
C GLN A 51 -0.43 8.72 0.97
N PRO A 52 -1.30 8.40 -0.01
CA PRO A 52 -1.25 7.12 -0.71
C PRO A 52 0.11 6.88 -1.39
N ALA A 53 0.70 5.69 -1.21
CA ALA A 53 1.94 5.28 -1.87
C ALA A 53 1.68 4.22 -2.94
N LEU A 54 1.54 4.65 -4.19
CA LEU A 54 1.30 3.73 -5.30
C LEU A 54 2.61 3.01 -5.71
N PRO A 55 2.54 1.72 -6.10
CA PRO A 55 3.64 1.09 -6.84
C PRO A 55 3.94 1.87 -8.13
N TYR A 56 5.22 1.96 -8.51
CA TYR A 56 5.64 2.69 -9.72
C TYR A 56 5.04 2.14 -11.03
N GLY A 57 4.69 0.85 -11.05
CA GLY A 57 4.03 0.21 -12.19
C GLY A 57 2.50 0.07 -12.08
N ALA A 58 1.90 0.52 -10.98
CA ALA A 58 0.44 0.46 -10.80
C ALA A 58 -0.21 1.70 -11.43
N PRO A 59 -1.42 1.58 -11.99
CA PRO A 59 -2.16 2.73 -12.52
C PRO A 59 -2.52 3.71 -11.38
N ARG A 60 -2.55 5.00 -11.71
CA ARG A 60 -2.99 6.06 -10.81
C ARG A 60 -4.52 6.09 -10.75
N LEU A 61 -5.07 5.13 -10.02
CA LEU A 61 -6.50 5.10 -9.69
C LEU A 61 -6.68 5.52 -8.24
N SER A 62 -7.81 6.14 -7.96
CA SER A 62 -8.23 6.58 -6.63
C SER A 62 -9.66 6.15 -6.33
N GLY A 63 -10.07 6.27 -5.06
CA GLY A 63 -11.45 6.06 -4.62
C GLY A 63 -12.09 4.74 -5.08
N GLU A 64 -13.35 4.83 -5.50
CA GLU A 64 -14.15 3.68 -5.94
C GLU A 64 -13.55 2.97 -7.16
N GLN A 65 -12.94 3.71 -8.10
CA GLN A 65 -12.35 3.12 -9.29
C GLN A 65 -11.11 2.28 -8.97
N ALA A 66 -10.26 2.72 -8.03
CA ALA A 66 -9.17 1.90 -7.53
C ALA A 66 -9.68 0.64 -6.83
N PHE A 67 -10.78 0.74 -6.08
CA PHE A 67 -11.39 -0.40 -5.41
C PHE A 67 -11.97 -1.41 -6.41
N LYS A 68 -12.71 -0.92 -7.42
CA LYS A 68 -13.21 -1.73 -8.53
C LYS A 68 -12.07 -2.46 -9.24
N TYR A 69 -11.00 -1.74 -9.60
CA TYR A 69 -9.83 -2.34 -10.23
C TYR A 69 -9.16 -3.39 -9.34
N TYR A 70 -9.12 -3.19 -8.01
CA TYR A 70 -8.63 -4.21 -7.09
C TYR A 70 -9.44 -5.50 -7.12
N LEU A 71 -10.77 -5.41 -7.19
CA LEU A 71 -11.62 -6.59 -7.31
C LEU A 71 -11.41 -7.32 -8.64
N GLU A 72 -11.14 -6.59 -9.74
CA GLU A 72 -10.90 -7.14 -11.07
C GLU A 72 -9.49 -7.75 -11.23
N ALA A 73 -8.45 -7.03 -10.77
CA ALA A 73 -7.04 -7.40 -10.93
C ALA A 73 -6.53 -8.33 -9.81
N GLY A 74 -7.30 -8.49 -8.73
CA GLY A 74 -6.95 -9.28 -7.57
C GLY A 74 -5.84 -8.65 -6.72
N THR A 75 -5.12 -9.50 -5.98
CA THR A 75 -4.14 -9.09 -4.94
C THR A 75 -2.91 -8.33 -5.47
N TYR A 76 -2.78 -8.18 -6.79
CA TYR A 76 -1.72 -7.40 -7.42
C TYR A 76 -1.98 -5.88 -7.35
N ALA A 77 -3.23 -5.46 -7.15
CA ALA A 77 -3.59 -4.06 -6.93
C ALA A 77 -3.48 -3.67 -5.45
N THR A 78 -3.19 -2.40 -5.19
CA THR A 78 -3.21 -1.85 -3.83
C THR A 78 -4.62 -1.34 -3.55
N LEU A 79 -5.12 -1.54 -2.34
CA LEU A 79 -6.42 -1.00 -1.96
C LEU A 79 -6.31 0.53 -1.75
N PRO A 80 -7.30 1.31 -2.23
CA PRO A 80 -7.33 2.75 -2.04
C PRO A 80 -7.41 3.12 -0.56
N VAL A 81 -6.64 4.15 -0.17
CA VAL A 81 -6.64 4.71 1.20
C VAL A 81 -7.75 5.76 1.40
N ASP A 82 -8.28 6.26 0.29
CA ASP A 82 -9.27 7.33 0.15
C ASP A 82 -10.68 6.78 -0.17
N TYR A 83 -10.87 5.47 -0.07
CA TYR A 83 -12.17 4.81 -0.22
C TYR A 83 -12.53 4.06 1.06
N ALA A 84 -13.77 4.24 1.53
CA ALA A 84 -14.35 3.49 2.62
C ALA A 84 -15.30 2.44 2.04
N PRO A 85 -14.91 1.15 1.99
CA PRO A 85 -15.78 0.11 1.46
C PRO A 85 -17.05 -0.03 2.30
N THR A 86 -18.16 -0.31 1.63
CA THR A 86 -19.37 -0.81 2.30
C THR A 86 -19.08 -2.12 3.03
N LEU A 87 -19.96 -2.54 3.94
CA LEU A 87 -19.79 -3.82 4.64
C LEU A 87 -19.73 -5.00 3.66
N GLU A 88 -20.55 -4.99 2.60
CA GLU A 88 -20.53 -6.04 1.58
C GLU A 88 -19.18 -6.08 0.84
N GLU A 89 -18.65 -4.92 0.45
CA GLU A 89 -17.35 -4.81 -0.20
C GLU A 89 -16.20 -5.22 0.72
N TRP A 90 -16.23 -4.79 1.99
CA TRP A 90 -15.28 -5.22 3.03
C TRP A 90 -15.24 -6.73 3.16
N MET A 91 -16.40 -7.39 3.08
CA MET A 91 -16.51 -8.84 3.14
C MET A 91 -15.87 -9.56 1.95
N ARG A 92 -15.65 -8.87 0.82
CA ARG A 92 -14.89 -9.40 -0.33
C ARG A 92 -13.37 -9.34 -0.10
N ILE A 93 -12.90 -8.55 0.86
CA ILE A 93 -11.48 -8.39 1.18
C ILE A 93 -11.05 -9.45 2.21
N LYS A 94 -10.65 -10.64 1.73
CA LYS A 94 -10.06 -11.66 2.62
C LYS A 94 -8.66 -11.27 3.10
N SER A 95 -7.87 -10.69 2.20
CA SER A 95 -6.53 -10.17 2.49
C SER A 95 -6.29 -8.94 1.63
N GLY A 96 -5.96 -7.83 2.26
CA GLY A 96 -5.76 -6.53 1.61
C GLY A 96 -4.51 -5.84 2.10
N SER A 97 -3.98 -4.92 1.29
CA SER A 97 -2.87 -4.06 1.70
C SER A 97 -3.08 -2.61 1.26
N TRP A 98 -2.83 -1.71 2.18
CA TRP A 98 -2.84 -0.25 1.99
C TRP A 98 -1.42 0.26 2.17
N ARG A 99 -1.03 1.19 1.31
CA ARG A 99 0.34 1.72 1.26
C ARG A 99 0.30 3.23 1.43
N PHE A 100 1.16 3.72 2.31
CA PHE A 100 1.26 5.14 2.64
C PHE A 100 2.71 5.61 2.59
N TYR A 101 2.88 6.92 2.46
CA TYR A 101 4.13 7.61 2.74
C TYR A 101 3.90 8.91 3.52
N ALA A 102 4.92 9.35 4.25
CA ALA A 102 4.98 10.65 4.91
C ALA A 102 6.46 11.07 5.00
N GLY A 103 6.84 12.11 4.24
CA GLY A 103 8.25 12.49 4.07
C GLY A 103 9.09 11.30 3.57
N ASP A 104 10.16 10.97 4.29
CA ASP A 104 11.07 9.86 3.96
C ASP A 104 10.61 8.48 4.49
N LEU A 105 9.39 8.39 5.05
CA LEU A 105 8.85 7.15 5.63
C LEU A 105 7.76 6.54 4.74
N PHE A 106 7.75 5.21 4.70
CA PHE A 106 6.79 4.40 3.95
C PHE A 106 6.16 3.37 4.87
N MET A 107 4.85 3.21 4.77
CA MET A 107 4.09 2.24 5.56
C MET A 107 3.28 1.32 4.66
N ASN A 108 3.26 0.03 4.98
CA ASN A 108 2.30 -0.93 4.45
C ASN A 108 1.48 -1.50 5.60
N ILE A 109 0.16 -1.38 5.51
CA ILE A 109 -0.80 -1.98 6.44
C ILE A 109 -1.48 -3.11 5.71
N ALA A 110 -1.32 -4.33 6.19
CA ALA A 110 -1.99 -5.49 5.65
C ALA A 110 -3.06 -5.98 6.63
N VAL A 111 -4.26 -6.22 6.12
CA VAL A 111 -5.35 -6.89 6.84
C VAL A 111 -5.42 -8.32 6.34
N ARG A 112 -5.51 -9.27 7.27
CA ARG A 112 -5.91 -10.64 6.96
C ARG A 112 -7.08 -11.03 7.84
N ARG A 113 -8.16 -11.48 7.21
CA ARG A 113 -9.31 -12.04 7.89
C ARG A 113 -9.23 -13.56 7.90
N SER A 114 -9.46 -14.15 9.07
CA SER A 114 -9.70 -15.58 9.28
C SER A 114 -11.05 -15.76 9.97
N GLY A 115 -11.84 -16.75 9.57
CA GLY A 115 -13.19 -16.97 10.11
C GLY A 115 -14.24 -16.95 9.01
N SER A 116 -15.51 -16.76 9.39
CA SER A 116 -16.64 -16.83 8.49
C SER A 116 -16.60 -15.78 7.37
N GLN A 117 -17.22 -16.13 6.25
CA GLN A 117 -17.53 -15.21 5.15
C GLN A 117 -18.99 -14.71 5.22
N VAL A 118 -19.75 -15.17 6.21
CA VAL A 118 -21.14 -14.77 6.44
C VAL A 118 -21.15 -13.47 7.25
N VAL A 119 -21.84 -12.44 6.75
CA VAL A 119 -21.87 -11.09 7.35
C VAL A 119 -22.24 -11.10 8.84
N ASN A 120 -23.18 -11.96 9.23
CA ASN A 120 -23.71 -12.04 10.59
C ASN A 120 -22.91 -12.97 11.51
N GLU A 121 -21.85 -13.61 10.99
CA GLU A 121 -20.96 -14.43 11.80
C GLU A 121 -19.66 -13.69 12.04
N PRO A 122 -19.21 -13.53 13.29
CA PRO A 122 -18.03 -12.75 13.59
C PRO A 122 -16.73 -13.43 13.09
N GLY A 123 -15.70 -12.62 12.83
CA GLY A 123 -14.41 -13.05 12.32
C GLY A 123 -13.22 -12.60 13.17
N ALA A 124 -12.05 -13.16 12.90
CA ALA A 124 -10.78 -12.70 13.47
C ALA A 124 -9.98 -11.94 12.41
N TYR A 125 -9.47 -10.77 12.80
CA TYR A 125 -8.73 -9.87 11.93
C TYR A 125 -7.34 -9.61 12.48
N LEU A 126 -6.33 -9.92 11.67
CA LEU A 126 -4.94 -9.64 11.95
C LEU A 126 -4.50 -8.45 11.10
N LEU A 127 -4.02 -7.40 11.79
CA LEU A 127 -3.33 -6.28 11.18
C LEU A 127 -1.82 -6.51 11.22
N SER A 128 -1.15 -6.21 10.12
CA SER A 128 0.31 -6.20 10.03
C SER A 128 0.78 -4.87 9.47
N PHE A 129 1.54 -4.13 10.28
CA PHE A 129 2.16 -2.87 9.90
C PHE A 129 3.61 -3.12 9.56
N SER A 130 4.08 -2.55 8.45
CA SER A 130 5.49 -2.53 8.07
C SER A 130 5.89 -1.10 7.74
N LEU A 131 6.70 -0.49 8.59
CA LEU A 131 7.27 0.84 8.40
C LEU A 131 8.73 0.73 7.98
N TYR A 132 9.16 1.52 7.01
CA TYR A 132 10.52 1.54 6.49
C TYR A 132 10.86 2.90 5.87
N GLY A 133 12.14 3.26 5.82
CA GLY A 133 12.61 4.51 5.27
C GLY A 133 12.80 4.48 3.75
N LYS A 134 13.08 5.66 3.19
CA LYS A 134 13.38 5.92 1.78
C LYS A 134 14.49 5.02 1.20
N GLU A 135 15.55 4.76 1.97
CA GLU A 135 16.62 3.84 1.55
C GLU A 135 16.05 2.46 1.20
N GLU A 136 15.27 1.89 2.10
CA GLU A 136 14.72 0.55 1.91
C GLU A 136 13.63 0.54 0.84
N ARG A 137 12.90 1.65 0.66
CA ARG A 137 12.00 1.82 -0.50
C ARG A 137 12.77 1.67 -1.81
N GLY A 138 13.92 2.34 -1.91
CA GLY A 138 14.89 2.24 -3.01
C GLY A 138 15.34 0.80 -3.28
N ARG A 139 15.91 0.17 -2.25
CA ARG A 139 16.39 -1.23 -2.29
C ARG A 139 15.30 -2.22 -2.71
N LYS A 140 14.05 -1.99 -2.31
CA LYS A 140 12.90 -2.85 -2.67
C LYS A 140 12.48 -2.74 -4.14
N GLN A 141 12.99 -1.76 -4.92
CA GLN A 141 12.65 -1.66 -6.35
C GLN A 141 13.54 -2.52 -7.24
N VAL A 142 14.72 -2.91 -6.76
CA VAL A 142 15.68 -3.74 -7.50
C VAL A 142 15.69 -5.17 -6.99
N ARG A 143 16.38 -6.08 -7.71
CA ARG A 143 16.47 -7.49 -7.29
C ARG A 143 17.22 -7.60 -5.96
N PRO A 144 16.97 -8.65 -5.15
CA PRO A 144 17.67 -8.84 -3.88
C PRO A 144 19.21 -8.78 -3.98
N SER A 145 19.79 -9.34 -5.05
CA SER A 145 21.24 -9.33 -5.31
C SER A 145 21.80 -7.96 -5.71
N GLU A 146 20.94 -7.03 -6.14
CA GLU A 146 21.32 -5.72 -6.67
C GLU A 146 21.09 -4.59 -5.65
N ARG A 147 20.57 -4.91 -4.46
CA ARG A 147 20.14 -3.93 -3.46
C ARG A 147 21.24 -2.98 -3.01
N ASP A 148 22.50 -3.38 -3.03
CA ASP A 148 23.59 -2.46 -2.67
C ASP A 148 23.92 -1.44 -3.77
N GLN A 149 23.51 -1.72 -5.01
CA GLN A 149 23.67 -0.86 -6.18
C GLN A 149 22.35 -0.17 -6.58
N TRP A 150 21.33 -0.19 -5.71
CA TRP A 150 19.99 0.27 -6.08
C TRP A 150 19.96 1.71 -6.61
N ARG A 151 20.84 2.60 -6.10
CA ARG A 151 20.92 4.01 -6.53
C ARG A 151 21.34 4.15 -7.99
N THR A 152 22.31 3.35 -8.45
CA THR A 152 22.78 3.41 -9.84
C THR A 152 21.77 2.81 -10.81
N LEU A 153 20.99 1.84 -10.35
CA LEU A 153 19.95 1.17 -11.14
C LEU A 153 18.59 1.89 -11.10
N TRP A 154 18.46 2.88 -10.22
CA TRP A 154 17.19 3.48 -9.85
C TRP A 154 16.42 4.04 -11.05
N VAL A 155 17.07 4.91 -11.82
CA VAL A 155 16.42 5.65 -12.92
C VAL A 155 15.86 4.70 -13.96
N ASP A 156 16.63 3.69 -14.34
CA ASP A 156 16.24 2.73 -15.38
C ASP A 156 15.10 1.81 -14.91
N GLU A 157 15.15 1.34 -13.66
CA GLU A 157 14.10 0.50 -13.11
C GLU A 157 12.78 1.27 -12.92
N VAL A 158 12.83 2.51 -12.43
CA VAL A 158 11.61 3.33 -12.29
C VAL A 158 11.04 3.68 -13.66
N LYS A 159 11.85 4.07 -14.65
CA LYS A 159 11.36 4.31 -16.02
C LYS A 159 10.69 3.09 -16.61
N LYS A 160 11.26 1.90 -16.40
CA LYS A 160 10.67 0.62 -16.83
C LYS A 160 9.32 0.37 -16.16
N LEU A 161 9.20 0.59 -14.85
CA LEU A 161 7.94 0.44 -14.13
C LEU A 161 6.89 1.45 -14.60
N LYS A 162 7.26 2.72 -14.80
CA LYS A 162 6.36 3.76 -15.32
C LYS A 162 5.84 3.45 -16.73
N ARG A 163 6.68 2.90 -17.62
CA ARG A 163 6.20 2.42 -18.93
C ARG A 163 5.10 1.37 -18.80
N THR A 164 5.23 0.45 -17.84
CA THR A 164 4.17 -0.53 -17.54
C THR A 164 2.91 0.16 -17.05
N ARG A 165 3.02 1.15 -16.14
CA ARG A 165 1.88 1.96 -15.68
C ARG A 165 1.14 2.58 -16.86
N TYR A 166 1.84 3.32 -17.73
CA TYR A 166 1.18 4.04 -18.83
C TYR A 166 0.44 3.11 -19.79
N ALA A 167 1.02 1.94 -20.08
CA ALA A 167 0.37 0.94 -20.92
C ALA A 167 -0.89 0.35 -20.26
N ILE A 168 -0.96 0.29 -18.93
CA ILE A 168 -2.16 -0.10 -18.18
C ILE A 168 -3.17 1.05 -18.18
N GLU A 169 -2.75 2.26 -17.86
CA GLU A 169 -3.60 3.47 -17.81
C GLU A 169 -4.28 3.74 -19.15
N GLU A 170 -3.59 3.56 -20.28
CA GLU A 170 -4.18 3.71 -21.62
C GLU A 170 -5.32 2.70 -21.85
N LYS A 171 -5.14 1.44 -21.42
CA LYS A 171 -6.19 0.41 -21.53
C LYS A 171 -7.37 0.72 -20.62
N LEU A 172 -7.09 1.13 -19.38
CA LEU A 172 -8.12 1.47 -18.40
C LEU A 172 -8.94 2.68 -18.84
N THR A 173 -8.30 3.70 -19.42
CA THR A 173 -8.99 4.88 -19.98
C THR A 173 -9.99 4.45 -21.06
N ARG A 174 -9.61 3.53 -21.97
CA ARG A 174 -10.52 2.96 -22.99
C ARG A 174 -11.67 2.15 -22.39
N GLN A 175 -11.50 1.63 -21.17
CA GLN A 175 -12.52 0.90 -20.42
C GLN A 175 -13.38 1.82 -19.55
N GLY A 176 -13.17 3.14 -19.62
CA GLY A 176 -13.96 4.13 -18.89
C GLY A 176 -13.46 4.44 -17.47
N TYR A 177 -12.25 4.01 -17.11
CA TYR A 177 -11.59 4.47 -15.87
C TYR A 177 -11.05 5.90 -16.03
N THR A 178 -10.99 6.61 -14.92
CA THR A 178 -10.40 7.94 -14.77
C THR A 178 -9.04 7.80 -14.11
N ILE A 179 -8.01 8.33 -14.78
CA ILE A 179 -6.64 8.33 -14.25
C ILE A 179 -6.45 9.61 -13.43
N ASP A 180 -5.99 9.45 -12.20
CA ASP A 180 -5.59 10.55 -11.32
C ASP A 180 -4.22 11.08 -11.76
N THR A 181 -4.23 12.06 -12.67
CA THR A 181 -3.02 12.72 -13.16
C THR A 181 -2.40 13.67 -12.14
N ASP A 182 -3.11 13.98 -11.06
CA ASP A 182 -2.64 14.88 -9.99
C ASP A 182 -1.83 14.13 -8.92
N TYR A 183 -1.82 12.78 -8.97
CA TYR A 183 -1.00 11.97 -8.09
C TYR A 183 0.50 12.29 -8.24
N VAL A 184 1.11 12.76 -7.15
CA VAL A 184 2.54 13.02 -7.05
C VAL A 184 3.22 11.87 -6.33
N GLU A 185 4.29 11.34 -6.93
CA GLU A 185 5.11 10.30 -6.32
C GLU A 185 6.04 10.85 -5.23
N PRO A 186 6.28 10.10 -4.15
CA PRO A 186 7.28 10.48 -3.16
C PRO A 186 8.69 10.43 -3.75
N ILE A 187 9.48 11.48 -3.50
CA ILE A 187 10.86 11.54 -3.97
C ILE A 187 11.72 10.53 -3.19
N VAL A 188 12.24 9.51 -3.89
CA VAL A 188 13.11 8.47 -3.32
C VAL A 188 14.57 8.67 -3.69
N HIS A 189 14.85 9.18 -4.88
CA HIS A 189 16.20 9.44 -5.37
C HIS A 189 16.30 10.86 -5.95
N PRO A 190 17.45 11.56 -5.82
CA PRO A 190 17.62 12.91 -6.39
C PRO A 190 17.41 12.99 -7.91
N ALA A 191 17.59 11.86 -8.61
CA ALA A 191 17.37 11.72 -10.05
C ALA A 191 16.05 11.00 -10.38
N ASP A 192 15.02 11.13 -9.53
CA ASP A 192 13.71 10.55 -9.81
C ASP A 192 13.20 11.01 -11.19
N PRO A 193 12.80 10.06 -12.07
CA PRO A 193 12.36 10.42 -13.40
C PRO A 193 11.01 11.15 -13.30
N VAL A 194 10.96 12.34 -13.91
CA VAL A 194 9.71 13.09 -14.11
C VAL A 194 8.80 12.30 -15.06
N GLU A 195 7.50 12.41 -14.85
CA GLU A 195 6.50 11.91 -15.79
C GLU A 195 6.73 12.55 -17.19
N PRO A 196 6.54 11.81 -18.29
CA PRO A 196 6.61 12.36 -19.64
C PRO A 196 5.47 13.35 -19.93
#